data_AF-A0A7X0RJR4-F1
#
_entry.id   AF-A0A7X0RJR4-F1
#
_cell.length_a   1.000
_cell.length_b   1.000
_cell.length_c   1.000
_cell.angle_alpha   90.00
_cell.angle_beta   90.00
_cell.angle_gamma   90.00
#
_symmetry.space_group_name_H-M   'P 1'
#
loop_
_entity.id
_entity.type
_entity.pdbx_description
1 polymer ?
#
loop_
_entity_poly.entity_id
_entity_poly.type
_entity_poly.pdbx_seq_one_letter_code
_entity_poly.pdbx_strand_id
1 'polypeptide(L)'
;MRVVLVPGVLALLPEYAGLTDPVADLRAACLDAVRWLGEPGGGIGVHGSPQGLRVARSLAAATGVTLDVAPERPAAVLVMGNGSARRTEKAPGHLDPRAAAFDDELGAALRDGQQDALGTVLADGLAEELLADVDGLRWLADSVRLGAATVDHDDDPFGVQYWVMRWTGEWR
;
A
#
# COMPACT_ATOMS: atom_id res chain seq x y z
N MET A 1 -7.91 13.63 8.20
CA MET A 1 -8.50 12.33 7.79
C MET A 1 -7.54 11.18 8.09
N ARG A 2 -8.07 9.96 8.23
CA ARG A 2 -7.27 8.74 8.37
C ARG A 2 -6.83 8.25 6.99
N VAL A 3 -5.59 7.82 6.86
CA VAL A 3 -5.03 7.27 5.62
C VAL A 3 -4.30 5.98 5.95
N VAL A 4 -4.49 4.94 5.14
CA VAL A 4 -3.84 3.64 5.27
C VAL A 4 -3.23 3.22 3.95
N LEU A 5 -2.00 2.72 3.98
CA LEU A 5 -1.36 2.03 2.86
C LEU A 5 -1.32 0.53 3.17
N VAL A 6 -1.74 -0.29 2.21
CA VAL A 6 -1.72 -1.75 2.27
C VAL A 6 -1.28 -2.32 0.91
N PRO A 7 -0.52 -3.43 0.85
CA PRO A 7 -0.12 -4.03 -0.42
C PRO A 7 -1.28 -4.66 -1.19
N GLY A 8 -1.20 -4.58 -2.52
CA GLY A 8 -2.12 -5.24 -3.45
C GLY A 8 -1.83 -6.73 -3.69
N VAL A 9 -1.04 -7.37 -2.83
CA VAL A 9 -0.55 -8.74 -3.06
C VAL A 9 -1.69 -9.78 -3.01
N LEU A 10 -1.76 -10.63 -4.03
CA LEU A 10 -2.83 -11.62 -4.19
C LEU A 10 -2.87 -12.67 -3.05
N ALA A 11 -1.75 -12.93 -2.37
CA ALA A 11 -1.70 -13.83 -1.20
C ALA A 11 -2.63 -13.40 -0.05
N LEU A 12 -3.07 -12.13 -0.03
CA LEU A 12 -4.06 -11.65 0.92
C LEU A 12 -5.49 -12.11 0.62
N LEU A 13 -5.75 -12.69 -0.56
CA LEU A 13 -7.09 -13.13 -0.95
C LEU A 13 -7.39 -14.55 -0.43
N PRO A 14 -8.66 -14.83 -0.05
CA PRO A 14 -9.08 -16.13 0.47
C PRO A 14 -8.80 -17.31 -0.47
N GLU A 15 -8.81 -17.09 -1.78
CA GLU A 15 -8.55 -18.14 -2.79
C GLU A 15 -7.10 -18.66 -2.81
N TYR A 16 -6.16 -17.92 -2.21
CA TYR A 16 -4.77 -18.35 -2.03
C TYR A 16 -4.51 -18.91 -0.62
N ALA A 17 -5.55 -19.12 0.19
CA ALA A 17 -5.41 -19.73 1.50
C ALA A 17 -4.92 -21.19 1.36
N GLY A 18 -3.85 -21.52 2.07
CA GLY A 18 -3.27 -22.86 2.13
C GLY A 18 -3.26 -23.42 3.54
N LEU A 19 -2.65 -24.61 3.70
CA LEU A 19 -2.41 -25.21 5.03
C LEU A 19 -1.52 -24.32 5.91
N THR A 20 -0.62 -23.58 5.28
CA THR A 20 0.24 -22.56 5.90
C THR A 20 -0.11 -21.20 5.33
N ASP A 21 -0.13 -20.16 6.15
CA ASP A 21 -0.27 -18.78 5.72
C ASP A 21 1.11 -18.10 5.71
N PRO A 22 1.79 -18.04 4.54
CA PRO A 22 3.14 -17.49 4.45
C PRO A 22 3.16 -15.95 4.62
N VAL A 23 1.98 -15.30 4.64
CA VAL A 23 1.81 -13.86 4.85
C VAL A 23 0.99 -13.56 6.11
N ALA A 24 1.00 -14.44 7.12
CA ALA A 24 0.17 -14.30 8.32
C ALA A 24 0.36 -12.94 9.02
N ASP A 25 1.61 -12.53 9.24
CA ASP A 25 1.92 -11.26 9.92
C ASP A 25 1.49 -10.06 9.07
N LEU A 26 1.76 -10.10 7.76
CA LEU A 26 1.30 -9.08 6.83
C LEU A 26 -0.23 -8.99 6.81
N ARG A 27 -0.94 -10.13 6.75
CA ARG A 27 -2.40 -10.20 6.73
C ARG A 27 -2.99 -9.62 8.00
N ALA A 28 -2.44 -9.96 9.17
CA ALA A 28 -2.84 -9.41 10.45
C ALA A 28 -2.70 -7.88 10.45
N ALA A 29 -1.53 -7.36 10.04
CA ALA A 29 -1.29 -5.93 9.93
C ALA A 29 -2.28 -5.24 8.99
N CYS A 30 -2.56 -5.83 7.81
CA CYS A 30 -3.53 -5.29 6.86
C CYS A 30 -4.94 -5.21 7.46
N LEU A 31 -5.40 -6.27 8.11
CA LEU A 31 -6.73 -6.31 8.72
C LEU A 31 -6.88 -5.29 9.84
N ASP A 32 -5.86 -5.15 10.69
CA ASP A 32 -5.89 -4.19 11.80
C ASP A 32 -5.82 -2.74 11.30
N ALA A 33 -4.99 -2.47 10.28
CA ALA A 33 -4.92 -1.15 9.66
C ALA A 33 -6.23 -0.78 8.95
N VAL A 34 -6.86 -1.71 8.22
CA VAL A 34 -8.15 -1.45 7.55
C VAL A 34 -9.27 -1.25 8.58
N ARG A 35 -9.33 -2.02 9.67
CA ARG A 35 -10.27 -1.76 10.79
C ARG A 35 -10.08 -0.37 11.39
N TRP A 36 -8.83 0.10 11.47
CA TRP A 36 -8.53 1.41 12.00
C TRP A 36 -9.09 2.57 11.16
N LEU A 37 -9.39 2.38 9.87
CA LEU A 37 -10.02 3.43 9.04
C LEU A 37 -11.38 3.90 9.59
N GLY A 38 -12.09 3.05 10.34
CA GLY A 38 -13.28 3.43 11.10
C GLY A 38 -14.52 2.58 10.81
N GLU A 39 -15.60 2.92 11.51
CA GLU A 39 -16.89 2.22 11.49
C GLU A 39 -17.63 2.39 10.14
N PRO A 40 -18.53 1.45 9.80
CA PRO A 40 -19.32 1.49 8.57
C PRO A 40 -20.14 2.80 8.45
N GLY A 41 -19.93 3.56 7.38
CA GLY A 41 -20.78 4.70 7.01
C GLY A 41 -20.09 6.05 6.81
N GLY A 42 -18.82 6.20 7.21
CA GLY A 42 -17.99 7.33 6.79
C GLY A 42 -17.24 6.94 5.52
N GLY A 43 -17.72 7.35 4.35
CA GLY A 43 -17.19 6.92 3.04
C GLY A 43 -15.66 6.86 2.97
N ILE A 44 -15.12 5.64 2.85
CA ILE A 44 -13.69 5.38 2.73
C ILE A 44 -13.37 5.30 1.24
N GLY A 45 -12.60 6.26 0.74
CA GLY A 45 -12.13 6.22 -0.65
C GLY A 45 -11.03 5.19 -0.80
N VAL A 46 -11.06 4.43 -1.90
CA VAL A 46 -10.00 3.48 -2.24
C VAL A 46 -9.28 3.89 -3.54
N HIS A 47 -7.95 3.89 -3.50
CA HIS A 47 -7.08 4.23 -4.64
C HIS A 47 -5.99 3.17 -4.84
N GLY A 48 -5.80 2.71 -6.08
CA GLY A 48 -4.78 1.73 -6.42
C GLY A 48 -5.02 1.06 -7.78
N SER A 49 -4.11 0.16 -8.16
CA SER A 49 -4.21 -0.63 -9.38
C SER A 49 -5.46 -1.53 -9.40
N PRO A 50 -5.90 -2.06 -10.56
CA PRO A 50 -7.02 -3.01 -10.61
C PRO A 50 -6.83 -4.25 -9.71
N GLN A 51 -5.58 -4.71 -9.53
CA GLN A 51 -5.23 -5.78 -8.61
C GLN A 51 -5.37 -5.31 -7.16
N GLY A 52 -4.79 -4.16 -6.81
CA GLY A 52 -4.93 -3.55 -5.49
C GLY A 52 -6.40 -3.38 -5.09
N LEU A 53 -7.25 -2.87 -5.98
CA LEU A 53 -8.70 -2.72 -5.74
C LEU A 53 -9.40 -4.06 -5.48
N ARG A 54 -8.93 -5.16 -6.08
CA ARG A 54 -9.45 -6.50 -5.80
C ARG A 54 -9.11 -6.94 -4.39
N VAL A 55 -7.88 -6.70 -3.94
CA VAL A 55 -7.44 -7.00 -2.57
C VAL A 55 -8.16 -6.11 -1.56
N ALA A 56 -8.29 -4.82 -1.84
CA ALA A 56 -9.01 -3.87 -1.00
C ALA A 56 -10.44 -4.33 -0.69
N ARG A 57 -11.19 -4.77 -1.71
CA ARG A 57 -12.55 -5.31 -1.53
C ARG A 57 -12.58 -6.54 -0.62
N SER A 58 -11.59 -7.41 -0.73
CA SER A 58 -11.50 -8.60 0.12
C SER A 58 -11.20 -8.24 1.58
N LEU A 59 -10.29 -7.30 1.81
CA LEU A 59 -9.97 -6.83 3.16
C LEU A 59 -11.17 -6.12 3.79
N ALA A 60 -11.82 -5.24 3.04
CA ALA A 60 -13.03 -4.54 3.47
C ALA A 60 -14.15 -5.50 3.87
N ALA A 61 -14.39 -6.56 3.08
CA ALA A 61 -15.34 -7.60 3.43
C ALA A 61 -14.96 -8.34 4.73
N ALA A 62 -13.68 -8.59 4.97
CA ALA A 62 -13.18 -9.27 6.18
C ALA A 62 -13.21 -8.39 7.44
N THR A 63 -13.18 -7.06 7.29
CA THR A 63 -13.21 -6.10 8.41
C THR A 63 -14.57 -5.46 8.64
N GLY A 64 -15.54 -5.65 7.72
CA GLY A 64 -16.85 -5.00 7.77
C GLY A 64 -16.83 -3.53 7.32
N VAL A 65 -15.73 -3.08 6.71
CA VAL A 65 -15.57 -1.72 6.19
C VAL A 65 -16.28 -1.57 4.85
N THR A 66 -16.95 -0.44 4.62
CA THR A 66 -17.51 -0.08 3.31
C THR A 66 -16.56 0.83 2.56
N LEU A 67 -16.21 0.46 1.33
CA LEU A 67 -15.38 1.26 0.43
C LEU A 67 -16.24 1.96 -0.61
N ASP A 68 -15.95 3.23 -0.84
CA ASP A 68 -16.42 4.01 -1.97
C ASP A 68 -15.29 4.11 -3.00
N VAL A 69 -15.57 3.77 -4.24
CA VAL A 69 -14.58 3.88 -5.32
C VAL A 69 -14.60 5.29 -5.86
N ALA A 70 -13.44 5.96 -5.84
CA ALA A 70 -13.25 7.32 -6.35
C ALA A 70 -14.24 8.40 -5.82
N PRO A 71 -14.55 8.47 -4.52
CA PRO A 71 -15.22 9.64 -3.96
C PRO A 71 -14.31 10.88 -4.06
N GLU A 72 -14.87 12.06 -4.32
CA GLU A 72 -14.06 13.27 -4.49
C GLU A 72 -13.23 13.63 -3.24
N ARG A 73 -13.84 13.57 -2.05
CA ARG A 73 -13.20 13.90 -0.76
C ARG A 73 -13.75 13.03 0.38
N PRO A 74 -13.38 11.75 0.42
CA PRO A 74 -13.79 10.83 1.49
C PRO A 74 -13.29 11.27 2.88
N ALA A 75 -13.93 10.76 3.93
CA ALA A 75 -13.54 11.06 5.31
C ALA A 75 -12.26 10.31 5.74
N ALA A 76 -11.96 9.21 5.05
CA ALA A 76 -10.78 8.37 5.25
C ALA A 76 -10.40 7.70 3.93
N VAL A 77 -9.13 7.26 3.81
CA VAL A 77 -8.58 6.78 2.54
C VAL A 77 -7.81 5.48 2.73
N LEU A 78 -8.12 4.48 1.90
CA LEU A 78 -7.33 3.27 1.72
C LEU A 78 -6.54 3.37 0.40
N VAL A 79 -5.21 3.39 0.51
CA VAL A 79 -4.28 3.36 -0.61
C VAL A 79 -3.74 1.96 -0.76
N MET A 80 -3.79 1.43 -1.98
CA MET A 80 -3.19 0.16 -2.34
C MET A 80 -1.89 0.40 -3.09
N GLY A 81 -0.80 -0.23 -2.63
CA GLY A 81 0.49 -0.15 -3.29
C GLY A 81 1.58 -0.90 -2.54
N ASN A 82 2.67 -1.20 -3.24
CA ASN A 82 3.85 -1.87 -2.71
C ASN A 82 5.10 -1.40 -3.46
N GLY A 83 6.27 -1.64 -2.87
CA GLY A 83 7.54 -1.37 -3.53
C GLY A 83 7.86 -2.40 -4.61
N SER A 84 9.12 -2.44 -5.02
CA SER A 84 9.62 -3.27 -6.11
C SER A 84 9.37 -4.76 -5.87
N ALA A 85 9.23 -5.52 -6.97
CA ALA A 85 9.14 -6.99 -6.95
C ALA A 85 10.43 -7.65 -7.47
N ARG A 86 11.58 -7.00 -7.24
CA ARG A 86 12.90 -7.35 -7.82
C ARG A 86 14.06 -7.33 -6.82
N ARG A 87 13.79 -7.46 -5.52
CA ARG A 87 14.83 -7.31 -4.47
C ARG A 87 15.77 -8.50 -4.30
N THR A 88 15.39 -9.68 -4.79
CA THR A 88 16.16 -10.92 -4.60
C THR A 88 16.18 -11.76 -5.87
N GLU A 89 17.12 -12.71 -5.97
CA GLU A 89 17.19 -13.63 -7.12
C GLU A 89 15.92 -14.47 -7.29
N LYS A 90 15.19 -14.72 -6.19
CA LYS A 90 13.95 -15.47 -6.16
C LYS A 90 12.69 -14.60 -6.24
N ALA A 91 12.86 -13.29 -6.34
CA ALA A 91 11.74 -12.37 -6.49
C ALA A 91 10.97 -12.66 -7.79
N PRO A 92 9.66 -12.37 -7.86
CA PRO A 92 8.85 -12.61 -9.06
C PRO A 92 9.46 -11.99 -10.33
N GLY A 93 10.06 -10.80 -10.22
CA GLY A 93 10.72 -10.10 -11.32
C GLY A 93 12.21 -10.38 -11.47
N HIS A 94 12.78 -11.31 -10.68
CA HIS A 94 14.22 -11.53 -10.49
C HIS A 94 14.97 -10.29 -9.96
N LEU A 95 16.20 -10.50 -9.50
CA LEU A 95 17.01 -9.44 -8.92
C LEU A 95 17.29 -8.34 -9.95
N ASP A 96 16.93 -7.11 -9.60
CA ASP A 96 17.46 -5.89 -10.18
C ASP A 96 18.22 -5.13 -9.09
N PRO A 97 19.52 -4.85 -9.25
CA PRO A 97 20.32 -4.21 -8.20
C PRO A 97 19.84 -2.80 -7.82
N ARG A 98 19.00 -2.16 -8.65
CA ARG A 98 18.41 -0.85 -8.36
C ARG A 98 17.23 -0.93 -7.37
N ALA A 99 16.65 -2.12 -7.20
CA ALA A 99 15.44 -2.34 -6.40
C ALA A 99 15.59 -1.88 -4.95
N ALA A 100 16.70 -2.22 -4.31
CA ALA A 100 16.93 -1.90 -2.90
C ALA A 100 16.94 -0.39 -2.65
N ALA A 101 17.73 0.36 -3.44
CA ALA A 101 17.83 1.81 -3.31
C ALA A 101 16.50 2.51 -3.62
N PHE A 102 15.79 2.07 -4.67
CA PHE A 102 14.47 2.61 -5.01
C PHE A 102 13.47 2.47 -3.85
N ASP A 103 13.39 1.28 -3.25
CA ASP A 103 12.46 1.04 -2.13
C ASP A 103 12.88 1.77 -0.85
N ASP A 104 14.17 1.95 -0.60
CA ASP A 104 14.67 2.71 0.55
C ASP A 104 14.26 4.18 0.44
N GLU A 105 14.42 4.78 -0.75
CA GLU A 105 14.00 6.16 -1.03
C GLU A 105 12.48 6.32 -0.96
N LEU A 106 11.74 5.42 -1.60
CA LEU A 106 10.27 5.40 -1.58
C LEU A 106 9.73 5.24 -0.16
N GLY A 107 10.27 4.27 0.58
CA GLY A 107 9.89 3.99 1.97
C GLY A 107 10.22 5.16 2.90
N ALA A 108 11.37 5.82 2.73
CA ALA A 108 11.71 7.01 3.52
C ALA A 108 10.71 8.15 3.29
N ALA A 109 10.36 8.43 2.02
CA ALA A 109 9.38 9.46 1.71
C ALA A 109 8.00 9.17 2.30
N LEU A 110 7.56 7.89 2.30
CA LEU A 110 6.30 7.46 2.91
C LEU A 110 6.32 7.58 4.44
N ARG A 111 7.40 7.12 5.09
CA ARG A 111 7.53 7.17 6.57
C ARG A 111 7.50 8.61 7.09
N ASP A 112 8.20 9.51 6.41
CA ASP A 112 8.33 10.90 6.81
C ASP A 112 7.20 11.81 6.29
N GLY A 113 6.27 11.25 5.51
CA GLY A 113 5.17 11.99 4.91
C GLY A 113 5.64 13.09 3.96
N GLN A 114 6.71 12.86 3.19
CA GLN A 114 7.32 13.83 2.29
C GLN A 114 6.74 13.69 0.87
N GLN A 115 5.64 14.38 0.57
CA GLN A 115 4.93 14.20 -0.71
C GLN A 115 5.76 14.62 -1.93
N ASP A 116 6.58 15.65 -1.82
CA ASP A 116 7.39 16.12 -2.96
C ASP A 116 8.54 15.14 -3.25
N ALA A 117 9.11 14.53 -2.21
CA ALA A 117 10.07 13.44 -2.36
C ALA A 117 9.40 12.20 -2.96
N LEU A 118 8.21 11.84 -2.49
CA LEU A 118 7.40 10.75 -3.03
C LEU A 118 7.10 10.95 -4.52
N GLY A 119 6.68 12.17 -4.91
CA GLY A 119 6.44 12.51 -6.31
C GLY A 119 7.71 12.42 -7.15
N THR A 120 8.86 12.83 -6.60
CA THR A 120 10.16 12.76 -7.28
C THR A 120 10.57 11.31 -7.58
N VAL A 121 10.48 10.42 -6.59
CA VAL A 121 10.83 8.99 -6.72
C VAL A 121 9.95 8.28 -7.76
N LEU A 122 8.69 8.73 -7.93
CA LEU A 122 7.72 8.10 -8.82
C LEU A 122 7.68 8.67 -10.25
N ALA A 123 8.55 9.63 -10.58
CA ALA A 123 8.46 10.44 -11.80
C ALA A 123 9.10 9.83 -13.05
N ASP A 124 10.13 9.00 -12.91
CA ASP A 124 11.02 8.61 -14.03
C ASP A 124 10.73 7.23 -14.64
N GLY A 125 9.68 6.55 -14.20
CA GLY A 125 9.27 5.24 -14.71
C GLY A 125 10.04 4.04 -14.14
N LEU A 126 11.00 4.27 -13.23
CA LEU A 126 11.76 3.19 -12.60
C LEU A 126 10.85 2.22 -11.82
N ALA A 127 9.76 2.72 -11.24
CA ALA A 127 8.75 1.92 -10.56
C ALA A 127 8.20 0.79 -11.46
N GLU A 128 7.87 1.10 -12.71
CA GLU A 128 7.38 0.12 -13.69
C GLU A 128 8.45 -0.90 -14.06
N GLU A 129 9.70 -0.47 -14.28
CA GLU A 129 10.82 -1.38 -14.58
C GLU A 129 11.05 -2.38 -13.44
N LEU A 130 10.89 -1.91 -12.20
CA LEU A 130 11.05 -2.68 -10.97
C LEU A 130 9.78 -3.43 -10.55
N LEU A 131 8.72 -3.36 -11.34
CA LEU A 131 7.43 -4.02 -11.09
C LEU A 131 6.79 -3.62 -9.75
N ALA A 132 6.96 -2.37 -9.32
CA ALA A 132 6.29 -1.83 -8.14
C ALA A 132 4.82 -1.49 -8.43
N ASP A 133 3.92 -1.62 -7.44
CA ASP A 133 2.53 -1.15 -7.56
C ASP A 133 2.44 0.24 -6.93
N VAL A 134 2.47 1.27 -7.78
CA VAL A 134 2.61 2.68 -7.37
C VAL A 134 1.41 3.54 -7.75
N ASP A 135 0.37 3.00 -8.37
CA ASP A 135 -0.79 3.79 -8.83
C ASP A 135 -1.47 4.53 -7.68
N GLY A 136 -1.69 3.85 -6.56
CA GLY A 136 -2.23 4.46 -5.35
C GLY A 136 -1.25 5.45 -4.71
N LEU A 137 0.05 5.20 -4.81
CA LEU A 137 1.09 6.05 -4.23
C LEU A 137 1.25 7.37 -5.00
N ARG A 138 1.09 7.35 -6.33
CA ARG A 138 1.04 8.56 -7.17
C ARG A 138 -0.13 9.44 -6.79
N TRP A 139 -1.33 8.85 -6.71
CA TRP A 139 -2.51 9.58 -6.25
C TRP A 139 -2.30 10.17 -4.84
N LEU A 140 -1.66 9.42 -3.94
CA LEU A 140 -1.39 9.86 -2.58
C LEU A 140 -0.45 11.07 -2.54
N ALA A 141 0.62 11.05 -3.36
CA ALA A 141 1.56 12.17 -3.49
C ALA A 141 0.85 13.46 -3.93
N ASP A 142 -0.07 13.36 -4.89
CA ASP A 142 -0.76 14.52 -5.45
C ASP A 142 -1.88 15.04 -4.55
N SER A 143 -2.59 14.15 -3.88
CA SER A 143 -3.90 14.48 -3.29
C SER A 143 -3.86 14.76 -1.80
N VAL A 144 -2.87 14.24 -1.07
CA VAL A 144 -2.91 14.22 0.41
C VAL A 144 -1.58 14.63 1.02
N ARG A 145 -1.63 15.59 1.93
CA ARG A 145 -0.53 15.91 2.82
C ARG A 145 -0.60 15.02 4.06
N LEU A 146 0.43 14.24 4.29
CA LEU A 146 0.57 13.30 5.40
C LEU A 146 1.44 13.87 6.52
N GLY A 147 1.18 13.45 7.75
CA GLY A 147 2.15 13.53 8.84
C GLY A 147 3.15 12.36 8.79
N ALA A 148 3.80 12.09 9.93
CA ALA A 148 4.66 10.91 10.09
C ALA A 148 3.83 9.62 10.13
N ALA A 149 4.38 8.54 9.56
CA ALA A 149 3.74 7.23 9.54
C ALA A 149 3.80 6.53 10.90
N THR A 150 2.75 5.79 11.22
CA THR A 150 2.88 4.58 12.04
C THR A 150 3.10 3.40 11.09
N VAL A 151 4.21 2.69 11.24
CA VAL A 151 4.56 1.54 10.41
C VAL A 151 4.15 0.26 11.14
N ASP A 152 3.17 -0.45 10.60
CA ASP A 152 2.67 -1.73 11.16
C ASP A 152 3.34 -2.94 10.48
N HIS A 153 3.88 -2.77 9.27
CA HIS A 153 4.67 -3.78 8.56
C HIS A 153 5.63 -3.12 7.55
N ASP A 154 6.86 -3.63 7.47
CA ASP A 154 7.92 -3.21 6.53
C ASP A 154 8.89 -4.38 6.35
N ASP A 155 8.65 -5.21 5.33
CA ASP A 155 9.44 -6.42 5.06
C ASP A 155 9.33 -6.86 3.59
N ASP A 156 10.25 -7.71 3.14
CA ASP A 156 10.35 -8.19 1.76
C ASP A 156 10.51 -9.72 1.62
N PRO A 157 9.71 -10.55 2.31
CA PRO A 157 9.96 -11.99 2.46
C PRO A 157 9.98 -12.79 1.15
N PHE A 158 9.41 -12.25 0.08
CA PHE A 158 9.41 -12.86 -1.27
C PHE A 158 10.18 -12.04 -2.30
N GLY A 159 11.07 -11.14 -1.85
CA GLY A 159 11.76 -10.18 -2.70
C GLY A 159 10.84 -9.10 -3.29
N VAL A 160 9.68 -8.90 -2.65
CA VAL A 160 8.74 -7.81 -2.93
C VAL A 160 8.60 -6.98 -1.67
N GLN A 161 8.85 -5.68 -1.75
CA GLN A 161 8.75 -4.81 -0.58
C GLN A 161 7.28 -4.54 -0.23
N TYR A 162 6.85 -4.95 0.97
CA TYR A 162 5.51 -4.71 1.48
C TYR A 162 5.52 -3.71 2.63
N TRP A 163 4.56 -2.80 2.60
CA TRP A 163 4.33 -1.84 3.68
C TRP A 163 2.88 -1.86 4.13
N VAL A 164 2.68 -1.87 5.45
CA VAL A 164 1.42 -1.47 6.05
C VAL A 164 1.69 -0.26 6.91
N MET A 165 1.08 0.86 6.56
CA MET A 165 1.33 2.13 7.23
C MET A 165 0.03 2.90 7.45
N ARG A 166 -0.02 3.65 8.55
CA ARG A 166 -1.14 4.50 8.94
C ARG A 166 -0.69 5.93 9.14
N TRP A 167 -1.52 6.88 8.72
CA TRP A 167 -1.30 8.30 8.92
C TRP A 167 -2.57 9.02 9.31
N THR A 168 -2.38 10.18 9.93
CA THR A 168 -3.32 11.28 9.80
C THR A 168 -2.83 12.23 8.71
N GLY A 169 -3.74 12.71 7.86
CA GLY A 169 -3.43 13.65 6.78
C GLY A 169 -4.55 14.62 6.45
N GLU A 170 -4.30 15.53 5.50
CA GLU A 170 -5.21 16.56 5.02
C GLU A 170 -5.18 16.60 3.49
N TRP A 171 -6.30 16.97 2.87
CA TRP A 171 -6.34 17.19 1.41
C TRP A 171 -5.37 18.29 1.00
N ARG A 172 -4.66 18.09 -0.11
CA ARG A 172 -3.85 19.14 -0.75
C ARG A 172 -4.72 20.14 -1.52
#